data_AF-A0A0L9VUR5-F1
#
_entry.id   AF-A0A0L9VUR5-F1
#
_cell.length_a   1.000
_cell.length_b   1.000
_cell.length_c   1.000
_cell.angle_alpha   90.00
_cell.angle_beta   90.00
_cell.angle_gamma   90.00
#
_symmetry.space_group_name_H-M   'P 1'
#
loop_
_entity.id
_entity.type
_entity.pdbx_description
1 polymer ?
#
loop_
_entity_poly.entity_id
_entity_poly.type
_entity_poly.pdbx_seq_one_letter_code
_entity_poly.pdbx_strand_id
1 'polypeptide(L)'
;MQTLMCGILILGFVSTTFCLNSNTETKIKCFNVMDYGAHADGKTDDSNSLVFQSCNGLTVKSLSMSNSPEAHIAVNGCDGALFSHININSPPKSPNTDGFDIANSKNIVIQDSTLATGDDCIAINGGSSFINATRLLCKGGHGISIGSLGRNKSYETVEEGGSGYARKITFEDIMLQDVQNSIIIDQY
;
A
#
# COMPACT_ATOMS: atom_id res chain seq x y z
N MET A 1 16.02 -81.68 7.19
CA MET A 1 14.99 -82.49 6.51
C MET A 1 13.71 -81.66 6.52
N GLN A 2 13.22 -81.29 5.33
CA GLN A 2 11.98 -80.51 5.04
C GLN A 2 11.97 -79.04 5.51
N THR A 3 12.07 -78.00 4.65
CA THR A 3 11.12 -77.47 3.63
C THR A 3 9.67 -77.51 4.14
N LEU A 4 8.84 -76.47 4.12
CA LEU A 4 8.42 -75.57 3.04
C LEU A 4 7.37 -74.64 3.72
N MET A 5 7.26 -73.35 3.44
CA MET A 5 6.29 -72.77 2.49
C MET A 5 6.42 -71.24 2.62
N CYS A 6 6.74 -70.53 1.54
CA CYS A 6 5.77 -69.94 0.59
C CYS A 6 5.35 -68.54 1.08
N GLY A 7 5.52 -67.44 0.35
CA GLY A 7 6.03 -67.25 -0.99
C GLY A 7 5.84 -65.78 -1.41
N ILE A 8 6.43 -65.48 -2.56
CA ILE A 8 6.02 -64.43 -3.51
C ILE A 8 6.44 -62.99 -3.17
N LEU A 9 7.56 -62.63 -3.82
CA LEU A 9 7.87 -61.29 -4.31
C LEU A 9 6.77 -60.82 -5.28
N ILE A 10 6.13 -59.69 -5.02
CA ILE A 10 5.59 -58.83 -6.08
C ILE A 10 6.19 -57.44 -5.86
N LEU A 11 7.19 -57.13 -6.68
CA LEU A 11 7.58 -55.77 -7.00
C LEU A 11 6.47 -55.19 -7.89
N GLY A 12 5.73 -54.20 -7.39
CA GLY A 12 4.71 -53.49 -8.13
C GLY A 12 4.58 -52.06 -7.60
N PHE A 13 5.06 -51.12 -8.40
CA PHE A 13 4.95 -49.67 -8.22
C PHE A 13 3.52 -49.24 -7.87
N VAL A 14 3.32 -48.55 -6.74
CA VAL A 14 2.27 -47.54 -6.61
C VAL A 14 2.78 -46.36 -5.78
N SER A 15 2.90 -45.23 -6.48
CA SER A 15 2.88 -43.85 -5.98
C SER A 15 3.82 -43.50 -4.83
N THR A 16 5.00 -43.04 -5.21
CA THR A 16 5.77 -42.06 -4.45
C THR A 16 4.88 -40.92 -3.99
N THR A 17 5.12 -40.47 -2.76
CA THR A 17 4.70 -39.18 -2.22
C THR A 17 3.23 -39.12 -1.84
N PHE A 18 2.95 -39.54 -0.60
CA PHE A 18 2.05 -38.77 0.25
C PHE A 18 2.58 -37.32 0.23
N CYS A 19 2.05 -36.50 -0.68
CA CYS A 19 2.20 -35.06 -0.59
C CYS A 19 1.49 -34.68 0.69
N LEU A 20 2.27 -34.55 1.77
CA LEU A 20 1.89 -33.73 2.90
C LEU A 20 1.42 -32.41 2.30
N ASN A 21 0.14 -32.17 2.47
CA ASN A 21 -0.50 -30.91 2.18
C ASN A 21 0.11 -29.90 3.15
N SER A 22 1.29 -29.37 2.81
CA SER A 22 1.81 -28.19 3.47
C SER A 22 1.00 -27.03 2.91
N ASN A 23 -0.17 -26.82 3.50
CA ASN A 23 -0.70 -25.47 3.64
C ASN A 23 0.35 -24.71 4.46
N THR A 24 1.40 -24.23 3.80
CA THR A 24 2.20 -23.16 4.34
C THR A 24 1.31 -21.92 4.25
N GLU A 25 0.43 -21.75 5.23
CA GLU A 25 -0.04 -20.41 5.58
C GLU A 25 1.23 -19.58 5.74
N THR A 26 1.50 -18.73 4.77
CA THR A 26 2.57 -17.75 4.84
C THR A 26 2.14 -16.83 5.97
N LYS A 27 2.62 -17.10 7.19
CA LYS A 27 2.30 -16.32 8.37
C LYS A 27 2.74 -14.88 8.06
N ILE A 28 1.78 -14.00 7.78
CA ILE A 28 2.04 -12.59 7.50
C ILE A 28 2.80 -12.07 8.73
N LYS A 29 4.05 -11.68 8.52
CA LYS A 29 4.88 -11.16 9.60
C LYS A 29 4.46 -9.71 9.82
N CYS A 30 3.52 -9.51 10.73
CA CYS A 30 3.19 -8.17 11.22
C CYS A 30 4.37 -7.69 12.08
N PHE A 31 4.96 -6.57 11.69
CA PHE A 31 5.96 -5.88 12.50
C PHE A 31 5.24 -4.78 13.26
N ASN A 32 5.18 -4.89 14.59
CA ASN A 32 4.69 -3.82 15.42
C ASN A 32 5.84 -2.84 15.65
N VAL A 33 5.76 -1.64 15.08
CA VAL A 33 6.80 -0.61 15.20
C VAL A 33 7.02 -0.18 16.67
N MET A 34 6.01 -0.35 17.52
CA MET A 34 6.11 -0.10 18.97
C MET A 34 7.10 -1.05 19.65
N ASP A 35 7.31 -2.25 19.11
CA ASP A 35 8.32 -3.19 19.61
C ASP A 35 9.76 -2.67 19.35
N TYR A 36 9.89 -1.65 18.48
CA TYR A 36 11.16 -1.05 18.06
C TYR A 36 11.30 0.41 18.52
N GLY A 37 10.51 0.85 19.50
CA GLY A 37 10.65 2.15 20.15
C GLY A 37 9.81 3.28 19.56
N ALA A 38 8.87 2.98 18.65
CA ALA A 38 7.79 3.93 18.34
C ALA A 38 6.90 4.14 19.58
N HIS A 39 6.31 5.32 19.71
CA HIS A 39 5.48 5.72 20.84
C HIS A 39 4.19 6.36 20.33
N ALA A 40 3.11 5.59 20.20
CA ALA A 40 1.76 6.04 19.80
C ALA A 40 1.08 6.94 20.84
N ASP A 41 1.74 8.03 21.21
CA ASP A 41 1.31 9.00 22.21
C ASP A 41 0.84 10.33 21.60
N GLY A 42 0.90 10.44 20.26
CA GLY A 42 0.50 11.63 19.51
C GLY A 42 1.33 12.86 19.85
N LYS A 43 2.57 12.65 20.32
CA LYS A 43 3.52 13.72 20.69
C LYS A 43 4.94 13.46 20.18
N THR A 44 5.31 12.20 19.93
CA THR A 44 6.69 11.82 19.59
C THR A 44 6.83 10.94 18.35
N ASP A 45 5.72 10.57 17.70
CA ASP A 45 5.66 9.77 16.49
C ASP A 45 4.73 10.33 15.40
N ASP A 46 4.69 11.66 15.29
CA ASP A 46 4.10 12.47 14.19
C ASP A 46 4.79 12.19 12.84
N SER A 47 5.04 10.92 12.51
CA SER A 47 5.78 10.50 11.35
C SER A 47 5.10 9.31 10.70
N ASN A 48 4.99 9.38 9.38
CA ASN A 48 4.47 8.31 8.55
C ASN A 48 5.12 6.95 8.87
N SER A 49 4.32 5.88 8.91
CA SER A 49 4.80 4.54 9.28
C SER A 49 5.89 3.99 8.36
N LEU A 50 5.81 4.31 7.07
CA LEU A 50 6.80 3.92 6.07
C LEU A 50 7.08 5.08 5.13
N VAL A 51 8.32 5.57 5.13
CA VAL A 51 8.74 6.70 4.29
C VAL A 51 9.74 6.22 3.24
N PHE A 52 9.45 6.52 1.99
CA PHE A 52 10.40 6.39 0.88
C PHE A 52 10.84 7.77 0.43
N GLN A 53 12.12 8.08 0.66
CA GLN A 53 12.74 9.33 0.25
C GLN A 53 13.74 9.06 -0.87
N SER A 54 13.52 9.65 -2.05
CA SER A 54 14.42 9.54 -3.20
C SER A 54 14.75 8.10 -3.63
N CYS A 55 13.78 7.19 -3.46
CA CYS A 55 13.92 5.77 -3.78
C CYS A 55 13.39 5.50 -5.19
N ASN A 56 14.29 5.28 -6.15
CA ASN A 56 13.94 5.08 -7.56
C ASN A 56 13.93 3.60 -7.93
N GLY A 57 13.04 3.19 -8.83
CA GLY A 57 12.90 1.79 -9.25
C GLY A 57 12.37 0.86 -8.15
N LEU A 58 11.65 1.40 -7.17
CA LEU A 58 11.18 0.67 -6.00
C LEU A 58 10.04 -0.30 -6.37
N THR A 59 10.00 -1.45 -5.70
CA THR A 59 8.86 -2.36 -5.73
C THR A 59 8.50 -2.81 -4.33
N VAL A 60 7.25 -2.56 -3.92
CA VAL A 60 6.67 -3.01 -2.66
C VAL A 60 5.47 -3.91 -2.97
N LYS A 61 5.47 -5.13 -2.43
CA LYS A 61 4.42 -6.10 -2.66
C LYS A 61 3.98 -6.77 -1.37
N SER A 62 2.68 -7.08 -1.29
CA SER A 62 2.12 -7.94 -0.23
C SER A 62 2.41 -7.42 1.18
N LEU A 63 2.27 -6.10 1.37
CA LEU A 63 2.50 -5.42 2.65
C LEU A 63 1.17 -5.14 3.34
N SER A 64 1.06 -5.52 4.61
CA SER A 64 -0.08 -5.15 5.46
C SER A 64 0.37 -4.17 6.55
N MET A 65 -0.38 -3.09 6.73
CA MET A 65 -0.11 -2.05 7.71
C MET A 65 -1.41 -1.69 8.45
N SER A 66 -1.30 -1.34 9.72
CA SER A 66 -2.48 -0.98 10.52
C SER A 66 -2.15 0.06 11.56
N ASN A 67 -3.10 0.96 11.82
CA ASN A 67 -3.03 1.95 12.89
C ASN A 67 -1.75 2.79 12.86
N SER A 68 -1.38 3.27 11.66
CA SER A 68 -0.32 4.27 11.54
C SER A 68 -0.65 5.53 12.35
N PRO A 69 0.33 6.16 13.02
CA PRO A 69 0.10 7.42 13.75
C PRO A 69 -0.23 8.60 12.80
N GLU A 70 0.32 8.61 11.59
CA GLU A 70 -0.05 9.49 10.47
C GLU A 70 -0.28 8.66 9.18
N ALA A 71 0.16 9.11 8.00
CA ALA A 71 0.04 8.35 6.76
C ALA A 71 0.79 7.02 6.87
N HIS A 72 0.22 5.96 6.31
CA HIS A 72 0.85 4.65 6.32
C HIS A 72 2.09 4.66 5.43
N ILE A 73 1.98 5.17 4.19
CA ILE A 73 3.06 5.17 3.23
C ILE A 73 3.25 6.59 2.68
N ALA A 74 4.40 7.19 2.94
CA ALA A 74 4.83 8.42 2.30
C ALA A 74 5.85 8.15 1.19
N VAL A 75 5.61 8.75 0.02
CA VAL A 75 6.44 8.59 -1.18
C VAL A 75 6.89 9.97 -1.64
N ASN A 76 8.17 10.29 -1.41
CA ASN A 76 8.70 11.62 -1.66
C ASN A 76 9.97 11.58 -2.51
N GLY A 77 9.96 12.32 -3.63
CA GLY A 77 11.11 12.41 -4.53
C GLY A 77 11.42 11.12 -5.30
N CYS A 78 10.46 10.20 -5.42
CA CYS A 78 10.67 8.88 -6.02
C CYS A 78 10.34 8.88 -7.53
N ASP A 79 11.07 8.07 -8.29
CA ASP A 79 10.84 7.84 -9.72
C ASP A 79 10.73 6.34 -10.03
N GLY A 80 9.60 5.91 -10.57
CA GLY A 80 9.39 4.52 -11.00
C GLY A 80 9.17 3.57 -9.83
N ALA A 81 8.11 3.80 -9.04
CA ALA A 81 7.77 2.94 -7.92
C ALA A 81 6.48 2.14 -8.19
N LEU A 82 6.50 0.85 -7.83
CA LEU A 82 5.35 -0.05 -7.90
C LEU A 82 4.92 -0.51 -6.51
N PHE A 83 3.67 -0.27 -6.17
CA PHE A 83 3.00 -0.77 -4.97
C PHE A 83 1.87 -1.72 -5.41
N SER A 84 1.89 -2.97 -4.95
CA SER A 84 0.84 -3.94 -5.28
C SER A 84 0.48 -4.84 -4.12
N HIS A 85 -0.79 -5.25 -4.02
CA HIS A 85 -1.27 -6.10 -2.92
C HIS A 85 -1.00 -5.48 -1.54
N ILE A 86 -1.22 -4.17 -1.43
CA ILE A 86 -1.10 -3.42 -0.17
C ILE A 86 -2.43 -3.50 0.57
N ASN A 87 -2.37 -3.77 1.86
CA ASN A 87 -3.53 -3.84 2.73
C ASN A 87 -3.34 -2.89 3.91
N ILE A 88 -4.11 -1.81 3.96
CA ILE A 88 -4.07 -0.81 5.02
C ILE A 88 -5.37 -0.87 5.83
N ASN A 89 -5.25 -0.80 7.15
CA ASN A 89 -6.41 -0.81 8.05
C ASN A 89 -6.22 0.11 9.25
N SER A 90 -6.95 1.22 9.27
CA SER A 90 -7.12 2.13 10.40
C SER A 90 -8.59 2.37 10.72
N PRO A 91 -8.92 2.82 11.95
CA PRO A 91 -10.29 3.21 12.29
C PRO A 91 -10.77 4.37 11.42
N PRO A 92 -12.04 4.38 10.96
CA PRO A 92 -12.55 5.34 9.98
C PRO A 92 -12.66 6.79 10.48
N LYS A 93 -12.40 7.04 11.76
CA LYS A 93 -12.38 8.38 12.37
C LYS A 93 -11.00 8.75 12.92
N SER A 94 -9.96 8.00 12.53
CA SER A 94 -8.58 8.27 12.94
C SER A 94 -8.02 9.39 12.05
N PRO A 95 -7.79 10.59 12.58
CA PRO A 95 -7.33 11.72 11.77
C PRO A 95 -5.94 11.42 11.18
N ASN A 96 -5.65 11.96 9.99
CA ASN A 96 -4.33 11.90 9.34
C ASN A 96 -3.80 10.50 9.04
N THR A 97 -4.66 9.47 9.07
CA THR A 97 -4.26 8.09 8.79
C THR A 97 -4.37 7.74 7.32
N ASP A 98 -3.70 8.54 6.50
CA ASP A 98 -3.73 8.43 5.05
C ASP A 98 -3.18 7.08 4.59
N GLY A 99 -3.65 6.57 3.46
CA GLY A 99 -3.12 5.33 2.88
C GLY A 99 -1.76 5.58 2.23
N PHE A 100 -1.78 6.46 1.22
CA PHE A 100 -0.60 6.94 0.53
C PHE A 100 -0.56 8.47 0.53
N ASP A 101 0.56 9.04 0.93
CA ASP A 101 0.89 10.45 0.72
C ASP A 101 2.04 10.54 -0.31
N ILE A 102 1.76 11.09 -1.49
CA ILE A 102 2.70 11.17 -2.61
C ILE A 102 3.05 12.63 -2.90
N ALA A 103 4.33 12.98 -2.81
CA ALA A 103 4.83 14.32 -3.14
C ALA A 103 6.08 14.25 -4.02
N ASN A 104 6.29 15.25 -4.88
CA ASN A 104 7.51 15.41 -5.70
C ASN A 104 7.94 14.12 -6.46
N SER A 105 6.99 13.27 -6.82
CA SER A 105 7.27 11.91 -7.30
C SER A 105 6.69 11.68 -8.69
N LYS A 106 7.30 10.80 -9.48
CA LYS A 106 6.82 10.49 -10.82
C LYS A 106 6.87 9.01 -11.16
N ASN A 107 6.03 8.59 -12.12
CA ASN A 107 5.92 7.20 -12.54
C ASN A 107 5.61 6.27 -11.36
N ILE A 108 4.56 6.61 -10.60
CA ILE A 108 4.13 5.83 -9.44
C ILE A 108 2.91 5.00 -9.82
N VAL A 109 2.96 3.70 -9.52
CA VAL A 109 1.87 2.77 -9.77
C VAL A 109 1.42 2.16 -8.44
N ILE A 110 0.13 2.32 -8.12
CA ILE A 110 -0.54 1.64 -7.00
C ILE A 110 -1.62 0.75 -7.60
N GLN A 111 -1.56 -0.55 -7.32
CA GLN A 111 -2.53 -1.48 -7.89
C GLN A 111 -2.95 -2.60 -6.93
N ASP A 112 -4.11 -3.19 -7.19
CA ASP A 112 -4.56 -4.43 -6.55
C ASP A 112 -4.53 -4.35 -5.01
N SER A 113 -5.00 -3.24 -4.43
CA SER A 113 -4.79 -2.92 -3.01
C SER A 113 -6.09 -2.52 -2.31
N THR A 114 -6.17 -2.78 -1.01
CA THR A 114 -7.29 -2.41 -0.14
C THR A 114 -6.81 -1.44 0.93
N LEU A 115 -7.45 -0.28 1.01
CA LEU A 115 -7.02 0.86 1.81
C LEU A 115 -8.20 1.31 2.68
N ALA A 116 -8.24 0.81 3.92
CA ALA A 116 -9.18 1.27 4.93
C ALA A 116 -8.51 2.31 5.82
N THR A 117 -8.90 3.57 5.67
CA THR A 117 -8.24 4.74 6.28
C THR A 117 -9.22 5.53 7.13
N GLY A 118 -8.69 6.40 8.00
CA GLY A 118 -9.47 7.43 8.69
C GLY A 118 -9.42 8.80 8.01
N ASP A 119 -8.54 8.97 7.01
CA ASP A 119 -8.33 10.19 6.23
C ASP A 119 -8.20 9.81 4.73
N ASP A 120 -7.38 10.49 3.93
CA ASP A 120 -7.24 10.19 2.50
C ASP A 120 -6.77 8.74 2.23
N CYS A 121 -7.46 8.05 1.32
CA CYS A 121 -7.02 6.78 0.77
C CYS A 121 -5.71 6.95 -0.01
N ILE A 122 -5.68 7.98 -0.86
CA ILE A 122 -4.49 8.45 -1.60
C ILE A 122 -4.55 9.97 -1.63
N ALA A 123 -3.50 10.62 -1.13
CA ALA A 123 -3.23 12.04 -1.27
C ALA A 123 -2.09 12.24 -2.27
N ILE A 124 -2.32 13.04 -3.32
CA ILE A 124 -1.33 13.39 -4.35
C ILE A 124 -1.02 14.88 -4.26
N ASN A 125 0.13 15.20 -3.68
CA ASN A 125 0.63 16.54 -3.47
C ASN A 125 1.46 17.06 -4.66
N GLY A 126 1.78 18.36 -4.61
CA GLY A 126 2.51 19.08 -5.65
C GLY A 126 3.86 18.47 -6.03
N GLY A 127 4.27 18.73 -7.27
CA GLY A 127 5.49 18.20 -7.88
C GLY A 127 5.34 16.76 -8.39
N SER A 128 4.11 16.22 -8.40
CA SER A 128 3.84 14.83 -8.75
C SER A 128 3.30 14.67 -10.17
N SER A 129 3.73 13.62 -10.89
CA SER A 129 3.18 13.34 -12.22
C SER A 129 3.23 11.88 -12.63
N PHE A 130 2.40 11.47 -13.59
CA PHE A 130 2.35 10.07 -14.04
C PHE A 130 2.06 9.11 -12.88
N ILE A 131 0.99 9.40 -12.14
CA ILE A 131 0.51 8.57 -11.04
C ILE A 131 -0.64 7.72 -11.56
N ASN A 132 -0.54 6.40 -11.41
CA ASN A 132 -1.56 5.46 -11.81
C ASN A 132 -2.05 4.66 -10.60
N ALA A 133 -3.32 4.81 -10.28
CA ALA A 133 -4.01 4.04 -9.25
C ALA A 133 -5.08 3.18 -9.92
N THR A 134 -4.96 1.86 -9.84
CA THR A 134 -5.86 0.93 -10.53
C THR A 134 -6.29 -0.24 -9.65
N ARG A 135 -7.57 -0.66 -9.77
CA ARG A 135 -8.11 -1.82 -9.03
C ARG A 135 -7.90 -1.69 -7.52
N LEU A 136 -8.40 -0.58 -6.97
CA LEU A 136 -8.29 -0.29 -5.54
C LEU A 136 -9.65 -0.33 -4.86
N LEU A 137 -9.66 -0.76 -3.61
CA LEU A 137 -10.79 -0.62 -2.70
C LEU A 137 -10.42 0.37 -1.60
N CYS A 138 -10.97 1.58 -1.65
CA CYS A 138 -10.85 2.56 -0.56
C CYS A 138 -12.08 2.46 0.36
N LYS A 139 -11.85 2.36 1.67
CA LYS A 139 -12.91 2.23 2.68
C LYS A 139 -12.77 3.28 3.77
N GLY A 140 -13.86 4.00 4.08
CA GLY A 140 -13.84 5.04 5.10
C GLY A 140 -13.06 6.28 4.68
N GLY A 141 -12.67 7.11 5.65
CA GLY A 141 -11.79 8.26 5.40
C GLY A 141 -12.34 9.29 4.42
N HIS A 142 -11.45 10.04 3.76
CA HIS A 142 -11.78 11.18 2.88
C HIS A 142 -11.79 10.85 1.38
N GLY A 143 -11.47 9.60 1.01
CA GLY A 143 -11.44 9.17 -0.39
C GLY A 143 -10.11 9.50 -1.06
N ILE A 144 -10.13 9.93 -2.32
CA ILE A 144 -8.91 10.26 -3.07
C ILE A 144 -8.77 11.77 -3.19
N SER A 145 -7.59 12.30 -2.88
CA SER A 145 -7.32 13.74 -2.90
C SER A 145 -6.14 14.07 -3.82
N ILE A 146 -6.32 15.08 -4.67
CA ILE A 146 -5.24 15.76 -5.38
C ILE A 146 -5.08 17.13 -4.72
N GLY A 147 -3.95 17.32 -4.05
CA GLY A 147 -3.63 18.49 -3.25
C GLY A 147 -3.60 18.20 -1.74
N SER A 148 -3.59 19.23 -0.91
CA SER A 148 -3.70 20.65 -1.32
C SER A 148 -2.48 21.12 -2.12
N LEU A 149 -2.73 21.64 -3.32
CA LEU A 149 -1.74 22.33 -4.14
C LEU A 149 -1.70 23.81 -3.73
N GLY A 150 -0.53 24.46 -3.76
CA GLY A 150 -0.41 25.91 -3.51
C GLY A 150 0.04 26.28 -2.09
N ARG A 151 0.49 25.31 -1.30
CA ARG A 151 0.94 25.55 0.08
C ARG A 151 2.07 26.58 0.10
N ASN A 152 1.93 27.62 0.94
CA ASN A 152 2.79 28.81 1.03
C ASN A 152 2.61 29.88 -0.08
N LYS A 153 1.44 29.94 -0.73
CA LYS A 153 1.14 30.93 -1.80
C LYS A 153 2.03 30.77 -3.04
N SER A 154 2.65 29.61 -3.22
CA SER A 154 3.28 29.26 -4.49
C SER A 154 2.16 28.99 -5.49
N TYR A 155 2.21 29.67 -6.64
CA TYR A 155 1.26 29.42 -7.72
C TYR A 155 1.54 28.03 -8.30
N GLU A 156 0.65 27.08 -8.05
CA GLU A 156 0.72 25.75 -8.64
C GLU A 156 -0.12 25.72 -9.91
N THR A 157 0.54 25.70 -11.07
CA THR A 157 -0.15 25.64 -12.35
C THR A 157 -0.42 24.20 -12.76
N VAL A 158 -1.61 23.94 -13.28
CA VAL A 158 -1.95 22.69 -13.99
C VAL A 158 -1.22 22.60 -15.36
N GLU A 159 -0.43 23.62 -15.73
CA GLU A 159 0.36 23.71 -16.96
C GLU A 159 1.88 23.81 -16.75
N GLU A 160 2.62 23.50 -17.81
CA GLU A 160 4.10 23.48 -17.89
C GLU A 160 4.73 24.84 -17.59
N GLY A 161 5.13 25.06 -16.33
CA GLY A 161 6.04 26.16 -15.99
C GLY A 161 5.94 26.74 -14.59
N GLY A 162 4.87 26.45 -13.83
CA GLY A 162 4.76 26.88 -12.43
C GLY A 162 5.49 25.95 -11.45
N SER A 163 5.85 26.50 -10.28
CA SER A 163 6.37 25.73 -9.16
C SER A 163 5.20 25.04 -8.44
N GLY A 164 4.99 23.77 -8.77
CA GLY A 164 4.01 22.87 -8.17
C GLY A 164 2.92 22.49 -9.18
N TYR A 165 2.81 21.19 -9.42
CA TYR A 165 1.89 20.56 -10.36
C TYR A 165 1.47 19.19 -9.84
N ALA A 166 0.27 18.77 -10.18
CA ALA A 166 -0.16 17.38 -10.13
C ALA A 166 -0.78 17.06 -11.50
N ARG A 167 -0.08 16.30 -12.34
CA ARG A 167 -0.49 16.11 -13.75
C ARG A 167 -0.32 14.69 -14.25
N LYS A 168 -1.14 14.31 -15.24
CA LYS A 168 -1.14 12.96 -15.84
C LYS A 168 -1.38 11.90 -14.76
N ILE A 169 -2.51 12.04 -14.07
CA ILE A 169 -2.96 11.13 -13.02
C ILE A 169 -4.11 10.31 -13.58
N THR A 170 -4.07 8.99 -13.37
CA THR A 170 -5.09 8.05 -13.81
C THR A 170 -5.64 7.29 -12.62
N PHE A 171 -6.96 7.26 -12.49
CA PHE A 171 -7.70 6.40 -11.58
C PHE A 171 -8.59 5.47 -12.41
N GLU A 172 -8.44 4.16 -12.22
CA GLU A 172 -9.18 3.14 -12.98
C GLU A 172 -9.64 2.03 -12.05
N ASP A 173 -10.87 1.53 -12.22
CA ASP A 173 -11.41 0.43 -11.40
C ASP A 173 -11.28 0.66 -9.88
N ILE A 174 -11.64 1.87 -9.42
CA ILE A 174 -11.61 2.22 -8.00
C ILE A 174 -13.00 2.05 -7.40
N MET A 175 -13.10 1.22 -6.35
CA MET A 175 -14.28 1.12 -5.52
C MET A 175 -14.10 1.98 -4.26
N LEU A 176 -14.96 2.97 -4.09
CA LEU A 176 -15.00 3.82 -2.90
C LEU A 176 -16.20 3.39 -2.05
N GLN A 177 -15.95 2.93 -0.83
CA GLN A 177 -16.96 2.42 0.08
C GLN A 177 -16.95 3.23 1.39
N ASP A 178 -18.09 3.79 1.78
CA ASP A 178 -18.24 4.52 3.04
C ASP A 178 -17.25 5.70 3.22
N VAL A 179 -16.76 6.27 2.12
CA VAL A 179 -15.87 7.44 2.10
C VAL A 179 -16.66 8.74 2.33
N GLN A 180 -16.07 9.72 3.01
CA GLN A 180 -16.74 11.01 3.25
C GLN A 180 -16.87 11.85 1.98
N ASN A 181 -15.81 11.91 1.18
CA ASN A 181 -15.78 12.52 -0.14
C ASN A 181 -15.26 11.47 -1.12
N SER A 182 -15.77 11.46 -2.36
CA SER A 182 -15.33 10.45 -3.33
C SER A 182 -13.95 10.81 -3.90
N ILE A 183 -13.86 11.97 -4.53
CA ILE A 183 -12.61 12.52 -5.06
C ILE A 183 -12.61 14.02 -4.76
N ILE A 184 -11.54 14.53 -4.16
CA ILE A 184 -11.30 15.94 -3.91
C ILE A 184 -10.14 16.40 -4.81
N ILE A 185 -10.31 17.54 -5.46
CA ILE A 185 -9.22 18.25 -6.13
C ILE A 185 -9.19 19.64 -5.52
N ASP A 186 -8.16 19.91 -4.72
CA ASP A 186 -8.05 21.14 -3.95
C ASP A 186 -6.78 21.90 -4.33
N GLN A 187 -6.99 23.09 -4.90
CA GLN A 187 -5.97 24.10 -5.11
C GLN A 187 -6.32 25.25 -4.16
N TYR A 188 -5.46 25.48 -3.18
CA TYR A 188 -5.68 26.52 -2.18
C TYR A 188 -5.66 27.93 -2.79
#